data_AF-A0A2W1E007-F1
#
_entry.id   AF-A0A2W1E007-F1
#
_cell.length_a   1.000
_cell.length_b   1.000
_cell.length_c   1.000
_cell.angle_alpha   90.00
_cell.angle_beta   90.00
_cell.angle_gamma   90.00
#
_symmetry.space_group_name_H-M   'P 1'
#
loop_
_entity.id
_entity.type
_entity.pdbx_description
1 polymer ?
#
loop_
_entity_poly.entity_id
_entity_poly.type
_entity_poly.pdbx_seq_one_letter_code
_entity_poly.pdbx_strand_id
1 'polypeptide(L)'
;MGSLVWIANYTEPFDFRVQTYKGESVLTLWSGELLNGFGRGSYHILNQSYDEIAHFEVDRFGENMGDIHEFGITGDDTALVIIYHGIPWDLTTSGGIENGWLFENTFQEINIETGELVFERNASTHVGINEPYNSLPSDVGQSEDTPWDYFHMNSVEKDNNGDYLVSARVMNCVYKISRQNGNIIWRLQGKQSDFDVDPAAKFAFQHDAR
;
A
#
# COMPACT_ATOMS: atom_id res chain seq x y z
N MET A 1 7.29 -14.52 33.74
CA MET A 1 7.89 -13.19 33.47
C MET A 1 8.73 -13.32 32.22
N GLY A 2 8.53 -12.46 31.22
CA GLY A 2 9.40 -12.41 30.04
C GLY A 2 10.68 -11.64 30.35
N SER A 3 11.78 -12.01 29.72
CA SER A 3 13.07 -11.30 29.76
C SER A 3 13.30 -10.62 28.41
N LEU A 4 13.95 -9.46 28.39
CA LEU A 4 14.37 -8.82 27.15
C LEU A 4 15.35 -9.74 26.42
N VAL A 5 15.01 -10.14 25.20
CA VAL A 5 15.84 -11.04 24.37
C VAL A 5 16.64 -10.30 23.30
N TRP A 6 16.16 -9.14 22.84
CA TRP A 6 16.79 -8.35 21.79
C TRP A 6 16.25 -6.91 21.79
N ILE A 7 17.08 -5.97 21.36
CA ILE A 7 16.73 -4.57 21.11
C ILE A 7 17.53 -4.06 19.92
N ALA A 8 16.90 -3.27 19.05
CA ALA A 8 17.55 -2.54 17.98
C ALA A 8 16.97 -1.13 17.87
N ASN A 9 17.70 -0.26 17.17
CA ASN A 9 17.31 1.13 16.95
C ASN A 9 16.79 1.29 15.52
N TYR A 10 15.47 1.23 15.37
CA TYR A 10 14.76 1.58 14.14
C TYR A 10 13.96 2.86 14.36
N THR A 11 13.83 3.69 13.33
CA THR A 11 13.02 4.91 13.39
C THR A 11 11.57 4.51 13.20
N GLU A 12 10.74 4.75 14.22
CA GLU A 12 9.30 4.53 14.19
C GLU A 12 8.87 3.20 13.52
N PRO A 13 9.33 2.04 14.01
CA PRO A 13 9.13 0.77 13.31
C PRO A 13 7.65 0.38 13.23
N PHE A 14 7.19 -0.02 12.04
CA PHE A 14 5.83 -0.47 11.73
C PHE A 14 5.84 -1.80 10.98
N ASP A 15 4.65 -2.41 10.82
CA ASP A 15 4.43 -3.73 10.20
C ASP A 15 5.41 -4.83 10.68
N PHE A 16 5.69 -4.85 11.99
CA PHE A 16 6.55 -5.87 12.58
C PHE A 16 5.82 -7.21 12.70
N ARG A 17 6.22 -8.19 11.88
CA ARG A 17 5.59 -9.51 11.84
C ARG A 17 6.56 -10.62 11.43
N VAL A 18 6.14 -11.87 11.68
CA VAL A 18 6.84 -13.05 11.20
C VAL A 18 6.35 -13.38 9.79
N GLN A 19 7.28 -13.60 8.86
CA GLN A 19 6.98 -14.04 7.49
C GLN A 19 7.91 -15.20 7.10
N THR A 20 7.75 -15.72 5.88
CA THR A 20 8.65 -16.73 5.31
C THR A 20 9.43 -16.11 4.16
N TYR A 21 10.76 -16.27 4.15
CA TYR A 21 11.62 -15.86 3.05
C TYR A 21 12.64 -16.96 2.78
N LYS A 22 12.74 -17.40 1.53
CA LYS A 22 13.60 -18.52 1.08
C LYS A 22 13.39 -19.79 1.90
N GLY A 23 12.15 -20.04 2.31
CA GLY A 23 11.73 -21.21 3.09
C GLY A 23 12.00 -21.12 4.60
N GLU A 24 12.60 -20.03 5.09
CA GLU A 24 12.92 -19.84 6.51
C GLU A 24 11.99 -18.79 7.14
N SER A 25 11.68 -18.97 8.43
CA SER A 25 10.95 -17.93 9.19
C SER A 25 11.86 -16.74 9.46
N VAL A 26 11.37 -15.54 9.12
CA VAL A 26 12.06 -14.25 9.28
C VAL A 26 11.19 -13.25 10.01
N LEU A 27 11.82 -12.23 10.61
CA LEU A 27 11.13 -11.05 11.12
C LEU A 27 11.22 -9.94 10.07
N THR A 28 10.11 -9.26 9.82
CA THR A 28 10.07 -8.13 8.90
C THR A 28 9.62 -6.88 9.63
N LEU A 29 10.06 -5.71 9.16
CA LEU A 29 9.50 -4.43 9.57
C LEU A 29 9.71 -3.37 8.49
N TRP A 30 8.89 -2.34 8.56
CA TRP A 30 9.16 -1.04 7.96
C TRP A 30 9.81 -0.12 9.00
N SER A 31 10.70 0.78 8.58
CA SER A 31 11.31 1.83 9.42
C SER A 31 11.43 3.13 8.64
N GLY A 32 11.06 4.26 9.24
CA GLY A 32 11.05 5.56 8.56
C GLY A 32 10.36 6.66 9.34
N GLU A 33 9.94 7.71 8.63
CA GLU A 33 9.16 8.85 9.17
C GLU A 33 7.66 8.58 9.03
N LEU A 34 6.92 8.67 10.14
CA LEU A 34 5.47 8.67 10.17
C LEU A 34 4.94 10.06 9.87
N LEU A 35 4.14 10.14 8.81
CA LEU A 35 3.40 11.32 8.42
C LEU A 35 1.92 11.11 8.76
N ASN A 36 1.09 12.12 8.44
CA ASN A 36 -0.33 12.06 8.79
C ASN A 36 -1.08 11.01 7.95
N GLY A 37 -1.09 9.76 8.43
CA GLY A 37 -1.82 8.66 7.82
C GLY A 37 -1.07 7.94 6.69
N PHE A 38 0.25 8.10 6.59
CA PHE A 38 1.15 7.38 5.67
C PHE A 38 2.60 7.51 6.18
N GLY A 39 3.56 6.85 5.54
CA GLY A 39 4.96 6.94 5.92
C GLY A 39 5.93 7.13 4.75
N ARG A 40 7.16 7.49 5.13
CA ARG A 40 8.32 7.56 4.24
C ARG A 40 9.48 6.78 4.85
N GLY A 41 9.73 5.59 4.33
CA GLY A 41 10.74 4.69 4.89
C GLY A 41 11.08 3.52 3.99
N SER A 42 11.70 2.52 4.58
CA SER A 42 12.26 1.35 3.91
C SER A 42 12.02 0.06 4.70
N TYR A 43 12.33 -1.07 4.07
CA TYR A 43 11.89 -2.39 4.52
C TYR A 43 13.06 -3.28 4.92
N HIS A 44 12.96 -3.90 6.10
CA HIS A 44 14.02 -4.67 6.72
C HIS A 44 13.57 -6.12 6.99
N ILE A 45 14.46 -7.08 6.73
CA ILE A 45 14.27 -8.50 7.02
C ILE A 45 15.39 -8.98 7.93
N LEU A 46 15.02 -9.59 9.05
CA LEU A 46 15.94 -10.16 10.03
C LEU A 46 15.75 -11.68 10.12
N ASN A 47 16.84 -12.39 10.31
CA ASN A 47 16.81 -13.83 10.58
C ASN A 47 16.42 -14.12 12.06
N GLN A 48 16.39 -15.40 12.43
CA GLN A 48 16.05 -15.84 13.79
C GLN A 48 17.09 -15.48 14.86
N SER A 49 18.30 -15.07 14.45
CA SER A 49 19.35 -14.53 15.32
C SER A 49 19.26 -12.99 15.44
N TYR A 50 18.23 -12.38 14.84
CA TYR A 50 18.04 -10.93 14.75
C TYR A 50 19.13 -10.19 13.97
N ASP A 51 19.86 -10.90 13.08
CA ASP A 51 20.73 -10.25 12.12
C ASP A 51 19.90 -9.79 10.92
N GLU A 52 20.11 -8.57 10.46
CA GLU A 52 19.50 -8.07 9.22
C GLU A 52 20.13 -8.80 8.02
N ILE A 53 19.27 -9.45 7.22
CA ILE A 53 19.66 -10.25 6.06
C ILE A 53 19.21 -9.65 4.74
N ALA A 54 18.29 -8.68 4.77
CA ALA A 54 17.93 -7.85 3.63
C ALA A 54 17.40 -6.50 4.09
N HIS A 55 17.68 -5.48 3.28
CA HIS A 55 17.16 -4.13 3.40
C HIS A 55 16.95 -3.59 1.99
N PHE A 56 15.74 -3.11 1.67
CA PHE A 56 15.42 -2.61 0.35
C PHE A 56 14.46 -1.42 0.38
N GLU A 57 14.39 -0.73 -0.76
CA GLU A 57 13.58 0.44 -1.04
C GLU A 57 12.60 0.12 -2.19
N VAL A 58 11.65 1.02 -2.41
CA VAL A 58 10.79 1.01 -3.60
C VAL A 58 11.57 1.40 -4.86
N ASP A 59 11.22 0.85 -6.03
CA ASP A 59 11.92 1.13 -7.29
C ASP A 59 11.43 2.45 -7.92
N ARG A 60 12.35 3.28 -8.45
CA ARG A 60 12.09 4.54 -9.20
C ARG A 60 11.51 5.74 -8.44
N PHE A 61 11.31 5.67 -7.12
CA PHE A 61 10.78 6.81 -6.34
C PHE A 61 11.83 7.55 -5.51
N GLY A 62 13.05 7.02 -5.42
CA GLY A 62 14.11 7.56 -4.55
C GLY A 62 14.13 6.88 -3.18
N GLU A 63 14.92 7.41 -2.26
CA GLU A 63 15.12 6.83 -0.93
C GLU A 63 13.92 7.13 -0.01
N ASN A 64 13.56 6.17 0.85
CA ASN A 64 12.53 6.30 1.90
C ASN A 64 11.14 6.66 1.36
N MET A 65 10.74 6.08 0.23
CA MET A 65 9.41 6.29 -0.35
C MET A 65 8.43 5.14 -0.10
N GLY A 66 8.87 4.09 0.60
CA GLY A 66 8.01 3.01 1.05
C GLY A 66 7.05 3.49 2.14
N ASP A 67 5.78 3.14 1.99
CA ASP A 67 4.72 3.45 2.94
C ASP A 67 4.62 2.40 4.06
N ILE A 68 4.05 2.84 5.19
CA ILE A 68 3.93 2.08 6.45
C ILE A 68 2.91 0.95 6.42
N HIS A 69 1.97 0.97 5.47
CA HIS A 69 0.77 0.13 5.58
C HIS A 69 1.03 -1.33 5.19
N GLU A 70 1.98 -1.61 4.31
CA GLU A 70 2.20 -2.96 3.81
C GLU A 70 3.67 -3.27 3.54
N PHE A 71 4.12 -4.38 4.10
CA PHE A 71 5.28 -5.13 3.66
C PHE A 71 4.99 -6.64 3.67
N GLY A 72 4.53 -7.20 2.56
CA GLY A 72 4.25 -8.65 2.43
C GLY A 72 5.29 -9.40 1.60
N ILE A 73 5.81 -10.52 2.07
CA ILE A 73 6.64 -11.43 1.27
C ILE A 73 5.73 -12.45 0.58
N THR A 74 5.85 -12.56 -0.73
CA THR A 74 5.07 -13.51 -1.53
C THR A 74 5.70 -14.91 -1.50
N GLY A 75 4.95 -15.91 -1.99
CA GLY A 75 5.48 -17.26 -2.17
C GLY A 75 6.61 -17.38 -3.20
N ASP A 76 6.88 -16.34 -3.99
CA ASP A 76 7.97 -16.26 -4.96
C ASP A 76 9.22 -15.54 -4.40
N ASP A 77 9.28 -15.31 -3.08
CA ASP A 77 10.36 -14.58 -2.41
C ASP A 77 10.53 -13.12 -2.90
N THR A 78 9.43 -12.51 -3.35
CA THR A 78 9.32 -11.08 -3.70
C THR A 78 8.58 -10.31 -2.60
N ALA A 79 8.73 -8.98 -2.57
CA ALA A 79 8.05 -8.11 -1.63
C ALA A 79 6.91 -7.33 -2.29
N LEU A 80 5.75 -7.26 -1.64
CA LEU A 80 4.65 -6.35 -1.91
C LEU A 80 4.72 -5.18 -0.96
N VAL A 81 4.76 -3.97 -1.53
CA VAL A 81 4.94 -2.72 -0.80
C VAL A 81 4.09 -1.61 -1.42
N ILE A 82 3.71 -0.63 -0.61
CA ILE A 82 2.85 0.51 -1.01
C ILE A 82 3.68 1.80 -1.03
N ILE A 83 3.29 2.74 -1.88
CA ILE A 83 3.91 4.06 -2.05
C ILE A 83 2.81 5.10 -2.13
N TYR A 84 2.94 6.18 -1.35
CA TYR A 84 2.12 7.37 -1.48
C TYR A 84 2.98 8.52 -2.01
N HIS A 85 2.66 9.04 -3.20
CA HIS A 85 3.38 10.17 -3.77
C HIS A 85 2.43 11.18 -4.42
N GLY A 86 2.74 12.46 -4.29
CA GLY A 86 1.94 13.54 -4.87
C GLY A 86 2.12 13.60 -6.38
N ILE A 87 1.02 13.70 -7.12
CA ILE A 87 1.02 14.00 -8.56
C ILE A 87 0.08 15.17 -8.88
N PRO A 88 0.38 15.99 -9.91
CA PRO A 88 -0.57 16.95 -10.43
C PRO A 88 -1.81 16.24 -11.00
N TRP A 89 -3.00 16.78 -10.72
CA TRP A 89 -4.26 16.21 -11.19
C TRP A 89 -5.38 17.24 -11.31
N ASP A 90 -6.33 17.02 -12.23
CA ASP A 90 -7.55 17.82 -12.35
C ASP A 90 -8.62 17.36 -11.34
N LEU A 91 -8.83 18.17 -10.31
CA LEU A 91 -9.78 17.88 -9.22
C LEU A 91 -11.16 18.50 -9.43
N THR A 92 -11.43 19.16 -10.57
CA THR A 92 -12.71 19.85 -10.82
C THR A 92 -13.92 18.93 -10.69
N THR A 93 -13.79 17.66 -11.11
CA THR A 93 -14.86 16.66 -11.02
C THR A 93 -15.24 16.28 -9.58
N SER A 94 -14.37 16.58 -8.61
CA SER A 94 -14.57 16.36 -7.18
C SER A 94 -14.73 17.67 -6.39
N GLY A 95 -14.97 18.79 -7.10
CA GLY A 95 -15.20 20.11 -6.51
C GLY A 95 -13.94 20.91 -6.16
N GLY A 96 -12.78 20.45 -6.63
CA GLY A 96 -11.48 21.11 -6.44
C GLY A 96 -11.06 22.03 -7.58
N ILE A 97 -9.76 22.32 -7.63
CA ILE A 97 -9.13 23.15 -8.67
C ILE A 97 -8.61 22.29 -9.84
N GLU A 98 -8.47 22.89 -11.02
CA GLU A 98 -8.00 22.21 -12.25
C GLU A 98 -6.53 21.78 -12.17
N ASN A 99 -5.67 22.57 -11.50
CA ASN A 99 -4.26 22.26 -11.32
C ASN A 99 -3.97 21.84 -9.88
N GLY A 100 -4.72 20.82 -9.41
CA GLY A 100 -4.62 20.32 -8.06
C GLY A 100 -3.56 19.24 -7.88
N TRP A 101 -3.55 18.65 -6.69
CA TRP A 101 -2.61 17.58 -6.32
C TRP A 101 -3.35 16.40 -5.69
N LEU A 102 -2.94 15.20 -6.07
CA LEU A 102 -3.54 13.93 -5.66
C LEU A 102 -2.45 13.03 -5.06
N PHE A 103 -2.75 12.30 -3.99
CA PHE A 103 -1.89 11.19 -3.58
C PHE A 103 -2.12 10.03 -4.54
N GLU A 104 -1.17 9.80 -5.45
CA GLU A 104 -1.11 8.54 -6.16
C GLU A 104 -0.72 7.44 -5.18
N ASN A 105 -1.58 6.43 -5.12
CA ASN A 105 -1.36 5.24 -4.33
C ASN A 105 -0.88 4.17 -5.30
N THR A 106 0.39 3.82 -5.19
CA THR A 106 1.04 2.82 -6.02
C THR A 106 1.40 1.62 -5.16
N PHE A 107 1.26 0.41 -5.69
CA PHE A 107 1.94 -0.75 -5.10
C PHE A 107 2.92 -1.35 -6.09
N GLN A 108 3.99 -1.91 -5.53
CA GLN A 108 5.01 -2.63 -6.28
C GLN A 108 5.14 -4.06 -5.76
N GLU A 109 5.43 -4.97 -6.67
CA GLU A 109 6.09 -6.24 -6.36
C GLU A 109 7.56 -6.10 -6.74
N ILE A 110 8.48 -6.34 -5.80
CA ILE A 110 9.92 -6.15 -5.97
C ILE A 110 10.65 -7.45 -5.65
N ASN A 111 11.64 -7.81 -6.45
CA ASN A 111 12.54 -8.89 -6.11
C ASN A 111 13.47 -8.46 -4.97
N ILE A 112 13.34 -9.07 -3.79
CA ILE A 112 14.04 -8.65 -2.56
C ILE A 112 15.56 -8.73 -2.71
N GLU A 113 16.07 -9.73 -3.45
CA GLU A 113 17.52 -9.95 -3.59
C GLU A 113 18.19 -9.00 -4.57
N THR A 114 17.48 -8.59 -5.61
CA THR A 114 18.04 -7.78 -6.71
C THR A 114 17.58 -6.33 -6.69
N GLY A 115 16.47 -6.03 -6.01
CA GLY A 115 15.78 -4.74 -6.09
C GLY A 115 15.02 -4.52 -7.39
N GLU A 116 14.94 -5.52 -8.28
CA GLU A 116 14.26 -5.38 -9.56
C GLU A 116 12.74 -5.31 -9.41
N LEU A 117 12.12 -4.35 -10.11
CA LEU A 117 10.67 -4.24 -10.19
C LEU A 117 10.07 -5.40 -10.97
N VAL A 118 9.17 -6.13 -10.31
CA VAL A 118 8.45 -7.28 -10.87
C VAL A 118 7.07 -6.87 -11.39
N PHE A 119 6.38 -5.98 -10.69
CA PHE A 119 5.06 -5.45 -11.07
C PHE A 119 4.81 -4.10 -10.40
N GLU A 120 4.06 -3.22 -11.06
CA GLU A 120 3.65 -1.92 -10.51
C GLU A 120 2.22 -1.60 -10.95
N ARG A 121 1.44 -1.03 -10.03
CA ARG A 121 0.12 -0.48 -10.35
C ARG A 121 -0.19 0.80 -9.59
N ASN A 122 -0.69 1.78 -10.34
CA ASN A 122 -1.14 3.07 -9.86
C ASN A 122 -2.67 3.08 -9.78
N ALA A 123 -3.23 3.56 -8.67
CA ALA A 123 -4.68 3.60 -8.46
C ALA A 123 -5.39 4.52 -9.46
N SER A 124 -4.82 5.70 -9.77
CA SER A 124 -5.51 6.75 -10.55
C SER A 124 -5.80 6.36 -11.99
N THR A 125 -5.07 5.37 -12.51
CA THR A 125 -5.20 4.90 -13.89
C THR A 125 -6.42 3.98 -14.10
N HIS A 126 -7.03 3.46 -13.03
CA HIS A 126 -8.13 2.48 -13.12
C HIS A 126 -9.32 2.75 -12.19
N VAL A 127 -9.18 3.65 -11.21
CA VAL A 127 -10.23 4.03 -10.27
C VAL A 127 -10.47 5.53 -10.35
N GLY A 128 -11.72 5.92 -10.59
CA GLY A 128 -12.09 7.31 -10.78
C GLY A 128 -11.99 8.12 -9.48
N ILE A 129 -11.51 9.36 -9.60
CA ILE A 129 -11.41 10.27 -8.45
C ILE A 129 -12.78 10.74 -7.90
N ASN A 130 -13.88 10.37 -8.54
CA ASN A 130 -15.26 10.59 -8.10
C ASN A 130 -15.88 9.38 -7.36
N GLU A 131 -15.14 8.27 -7.25
CA GLU A 131 -15.53 7.08 -6.52
C GLU A 131 -15.40 7.13 -4.98
N PRO A 132 -14.59 8.00 -4.35
CA PRO A 132 -14.40 7.92 -2.91
C PRO A 132 -15.63 8.34 -2.10
N TYR A 133 -15.71 7.85 -0.86
CA TYR A 133 -16.75 8.23 0.08
C TYR A 133 -16.38 9.46 0.92
N ASN A 134 -15.11 9.89 0.92
CA ASN A 134 -14.73 11.18 1.47
C ASN A 134 -14.98 12.31 0.45
N SER A 135 -15.29 13.50 0.95
CA SER A 135 -15.31 14.72 0.15
C SER A 135 -13.94 15.38 0.17
N LEU A 136 -13.52 15.97 -0.96
CA LEU A 136 -12.33 16.81 -1.02
C LEU A 136 -12.49 18.05 -0.11
N PRO A 137 -11.66 18.21 0.94
CA PRO A 137 -11.66 19.41 1.77
C PRO A 137 -11.16 20.64 0.98
N SER A 138 -11.63 21.84 1.35
CA SER A 138 -11.31 23.08 0.60
C SER A 138 -9.84 23.50 0.64
N ASP A 139 -9.10 23.07 1.66
CA ASP A 139 -7.68 23.36 1.90
C ASP A 139 -6.75 22.22 1.44
N VAL A 140 -7.32 21.15 0.87
CA VAL A 140 -6.61 19.98 0.35
C VAL A 140 -6.63 20.01 -1.19
N GLY A 141 -5.66 19.33 -1.80
CA GLY A 141 -5.42 19.29 -3.23
C GLY A 141 -4.88 20.59 -3.82
N GLN A 142 -4.36 21.50 -2.98
CA GLN A 142 -3.91 22.84 -3.41
C GLN A 142 -2.42 22.88 -3.78
N SER A 143 -1.60 22.00 -3.20
CA SER A 143 -0.16 21.89 -3.47
C SER A 143 0.35 20.46 -3.28
N GLU A 144 1.60 20.21 -3.67
CA GLU A 144 2.31 18.94 -3.48
C GLU A 144 2.40 18.51 -2.01
N ASP A 145 2.37 19.48 -1.08
CA ASP A 145 2.40 19.23 0.37
C ASP A 145 1.02 18.91 0.96
N THR A 146 -0.06 19.20 0.24
CA THR A 146 -1.44 18.94 0.66
C THR A 146 -2.23 18.12 -0.37
N PRO A 147 -1.68 17.05 -0.96
CA PRO A 147 -2.37 16.31 -2.00
C PRO A 147 -3.61 15.61 -1.43
N TRP A 148 -4.64 15.44 -2.26
CA TRP A 148 -5.85 14.78 -1.83
C TRP A 148 -5.67 13.27 -1.76
N ASP A 149 -5.89 12.70 -0.58
CA ASP A 149 -5.97 11.27 -0.37
C ASP A 149 -7.35 10.72 -0.76
N TYR A 150 -7.49 10.40 -2.04
CA TYR A 150 -8.73 9.90 -2.60
C TYR A 150 -8.87 8.37 -2.48
N PHE A 151 -7.78 7.61 -2.38
CA PHE A 151 -7.79 6.15 -2.46
C PHE A 151 -7.47 5.48 -1.12
N HIS A 152 -6.39 5.90 -0.47
CA HIS A 152 -5.87 5.37 0.80
C HIS A 152 -5.73 3.83 0.79
N MET A 153 -4.69 3.36 0.12
CA MET A 153 -4.36 1.94 -0.02
C MET A 153 -3.78 1.40 1.29
N ASN A 154 -4.49 0.48 1.92
CA ASN A 154 -4.10 -0.05 3.23
C ASN A 154 -3.39 -1.40 3.15
N SER A 155 -3.68 -2.21 2.14
CA SER A 155 -3.11 -3.56 2.07
C SER A 155 -3.05 -4.06 0.64
N VAL A 156 -2.06 -4.93 0.39
CA VAL A 156 -1.91 -5.68 -0.86
C VAL A 156 -1.53 -7.12 -0.53
N GLU A 157 -2.23 -8.08 -1.12
CA GLU A 157 -1.86 -9.51 -1.10
C GLU A 157 -1.82 -10.07 -2.51
N LYS A 158 -0.91 -11.01 -2.76
CA LYS A 158 -0.87 -11.82 -3.98
C LYS A 158 -1.49 -13.18 -3.71
N ASP A 159 -2.51 -13.55 -4.48
CA ASP A 159 -3.17 -14.84 -4.33
C ASP A 159 -2.40 -15.99 -5.00
N ASN A 160 -2.93 -17.20 -4.87
CA ASN A 160 -2.37 -18.41 -5.48
C ASN A 160 -2.38 -18.43 -7.02
N ASN A 161 -3.16 -17.56 -7.68
CA ASN A 161 -3.14 -17.40 -9.14
C ASN A 161 -2.12 -16.33 -9.58
N GLY A 162 -1.48 -15.66 -8.61
CA GLY A 162 -0.54 -14.57 -8.82
C GLY A 162 -1.21 -13.20 -8.94
N ASP A 163 -2.53 -13.11 -8.89
CA ASP A 163 -3.29 -11.86 -8.99
C ASP A 163 -3.39 -11.16 -7.63
N TYR A 164 -3.57 -9.85 -7.63
CA TYR A 164 -3.47 -9.04 -6.41
C TYR A 164 -4.84 -8.73 -5.81
N LEU A 165 -4.95 -8.79 -4.48
CA LEU A 165 -6.03 -8.22 -3.69
C LEU A 165 -5.55 -6.92 -3.07
N VAL A 166 -6.29 -5.83 -3.29
CA VAL A 166 -5.94 -4.49 -2.81
C VAL A 166 -7.08 -3.92 -1.99
N SER A 167 -6.80 -3.48 -0.76
CA SER A 167 -7.76 -2.77 0.08
C SER A 167 -7.59 -1.26 -0.07
N ALA A 168 -8.69 -0.55 -0.33
CA ALA A 168 -8.70 0.92 -0.37
C ALA A 168 -9.73 1.47 0.63
N ARG A 169 -9.22 2.10 1.68
CA ARG A 169 -9.96 2.50 2.87
C ARG A 169 -11.07 3.50 2.56
N VAL A 170 -10.74 4.52 1.78
CA VAL A 170 -11.63 5.64 1.46
C VAL A 170 -12.67 5.25 0.42
N MET A 171 -12.36 4.22 -0.38
CA MET A 171 -13.27 3.65 -1.36
C MET A 171 -14.27 2.68 -0.74
N ASN A 172 -14.05 2.22 0.51
CA ASN A 172 -14.77 1.11 1.12
C ASN A 172 -14.85 -0.08 0.14
N CYS A 173 -13.74 -0.42 -0.48
CA CYS A 173 -13.70 -1.37 -1.59
C CYS A 173 -12.44 -2.23 -1.53
N VAL A 174 -12.59 -3.51 -1.84
CA VAL A 174 -11.49 -4.43 -2.13
C VAL A 174 -11.48 -4.72 -3.62
N TYR A 175 -10.31 -4.59 -4.24
CA TYR A 175 -10.11 -4.78 -5.66
C TYR A 175 -9.33 -6.07 -5.90
N LYS A 176 -9.76 -6.85 -6.87
CA LYS A 176 -8.92 -7.90 -7.47
C LYS A 176 -8.30 -7.37 -8.75
N ILE A 177 -6.98 -7.42 -8.86
CA ILE A 177 -6.21 -6.88 -9.97
C ILE A 177 -5.42 -7.99 -10.64
N SER A 178 -5.52 -8.11 -11.96
CA SER A 178 -4.83 -9.16 -12.70
C SER A 178 -3.32 -8.90 -12.78
N ARG A 179 -2.51 -9.92 -12.50
CA ARG A 179 -1.05 -9.86 -12.72
C ARG A 179 -0.66 -9.67 -14.17
N GLN A 180 -1.48 -10.14 -15.11
CA GLN A 180 -1.12 -10.22 -16.52
C GLN A 180 -1.16 -8.85 -17.20
N ASN A 181 -2.16 -8.04 -16.86
CA ASN A 181 -2.40 -6.76 -17.52
C ASN A 181 -2.76 -5.64 -16.54
N GLY A 182 -2.86 -5.93 -15.23
CA GLY A 182 -3.24 -5.03 -14.15
C GLY A 182 -4.62 -4.41 -14.26
N ASN A 183 -5.52 -5.03 -15.02
CA ASN A 183 -6.92 -4.67 -15.03
C ASN A 183 -7.60 -5.14 -13.74
N ILE A 184 -8.60 -4.40 -13.29
CA ILE A 184 -9.51 -4.83 -12.24
C ILE A 184 -10.33 -6.01 -12.77
N ILE A 185 -10.22 -7.16 -12.10
CA ILE A 185 -11.01 -8.37 -12.37
C ILE A 185 -12.39 -8.21 -11.73
N TRP A 186 -12.43 -7.75 -10.48
CA TRP A 186 -13.67 -7.46 -9.76
C TRP A 186 -13.46 -6.47 -8.61
N ARG A 187 -14.56 -5.86 -8.15
CA ARG A 187 -14.66 -4.94 -7.01
C ARG A 187 -15.66 -5.46 -5.98
N LEU A 188 -15.20 -5.75 -4.77
CA LEU A 188 -16.07 -6.07 -3.64
C LEU A 188 -16.39 -4.80 -2.86
N GLN A 189 -17.69 -4.45 -2.83
CA GLN A 189 -18.21 -3.16 -2.39
C GLN A 189 -17.69 -1.97 -3.24
N GLY A 190 -17.56 -0.78 -2.66
CA GLY A 190 -17.44 0.48 -3.39
C GLY A 190 -18.69 0.93 -4.14
N LYS A 191 -18.61 2.09 -4.79
CA LYS A 191 -19.70 2.63 -5.63
C LYS A 191 -19.91 1.85 -6.93
N GLN A 192 -18.95 1.03 -7.33
CA GLN A 192 -18.96 0.23 -8.57
C GLN A 192 -18.81 -1.27 -8.28
N SER A 193 -19.45 -1.79 -7.23
CA SER A 193 -19.30 -3.21 -6.86
C SER A 193 -19.80 -4.16 -7.95
N ASP A 194 -19.06 -5.25 -8.15
CA ASP A 194 -19.45 -6.39 -8.99
C ASP A 194 -20.24 -7.46 -8.20
N PHE A 195 -20.45 -7.24 -6.90
CA PHE A 195 -21.17 -8.15 -6.01
C PHE A 195 -22.38 -7.46 -5.37
N ASP A 196 -23.45 -8.22 -5.17
CA ASP A 196 -24.59 -7.80 -4.35
C ASP A 196 -24.25 -8.02 -2.88
N VAL A 197 -23.66 -7.01 -2.25
CA VAL A 197 -23.32 -7.02 -0.82
C VAL A 197 -24.55 -6.60 -0.03
N ASP A 198 -24.99 -7.46 0.88
CA ASP A 198 -26.12 -7.17 1.76
C ASP A 198 -25.93 -5.81 2.47
N PRO A 199 -26.89 -4.88 2.43
CA PRO A 199 -26.80 -3.60 3.14
C PRO A 199 -26.57 -3.74 4.65
N ALA A 200 -26.91 -4.88 5.25
CA ALA A 200 -26.61 -5.21 6.65
C ALA A 200 -25.11 -5.49 6.87
N ALA A 201 -24.38 -5.93 5.84
CA ALA A 201 -22.93 -6.03 5.87
C ALA A 201 -22.32 -4.62 5.80
N LYS A 202 -22.01 -4.07 6.97
CA LYS A 202 -21.30 -2.79 7.08
C LYS A 202 -19.86 -2.97 6.59
N PHE A 203 -19.64 -2.66 5.33
CA PHE A 203 -18.33 -2.70 4.70
C PHE A 203 -17.75 -1.29 4.63
N ALA A 204 -16.78 -0.98 5.49
CA ALA A 204 -16.08 0.30 5.45
C ALA A 204 -14.66 0.22 6.06
N PHE A 205 -13.77 1.11 5.59
CA PHE A 205 -12.43 1.35 6.15
C PHE A 205 -11.58 0.09 6.37
N GLN A 206 -11.54 -0.83 5.40
CA GLN A 206 -10.77 -2.07 5.50
C GLN A 206 -9.27 -1.76 5.58
N HIS A 207 -8.61 -2.27 6.62
CA HIS A 207 -7.16 -2.16 6.79
C HIS A 207 -6.39 -3.39 6.33
N ASP A 208 -7.07 -4.52 6.16
CA ASP A 208 -6.42 -5.80 5.90
C ASP A 208 -7.36 -6.68 5.07
N ALA A 209 -7.03 -6.82 3.78
CA ALA A 209 -7.71 -7.72 2.86
C ALA A 209 -6.73 -8.80 2.40
N ARG A 210 -7.09 -10.06 2.66
CA ARG A 210 -6.29 -11.25 2.46
C ARG A 210 -7.17 -12.34 1.83
#